data_AF-A0A2M9KEA7-F1
#
_entry.id   AF-A0A2M9KEA7-F1
#
_cell.length_a   1.000
_cell.length_b   1.000
_cell.length_c   1.000
_cell.angle_alpha   90.00
_cell.angle_beta   90.00
_cell.angle_gamma   90.00
#
_symmetry.space_group_name_H-M   'P 1'
#
loop_
_entity.id
_entity.type
_entity.pdbx_description
1 polymer ?
#
loop_
_entity_poly.entity_id
_entity_poly.type
_entity_poly.pdbx_seq_one_letter_code
_entity_poly.pdbx_strand_id
1 'polypeptide(L)'
;MTSHHPPHLAAVRRASRPHDSRSSHLMSKFASTLKKSAIATLVAAAAVTALGTIPAHADTGSSMASLAYGEVGNGPCGTPGGYWSHNRSQSNSCNGNGGQSHAWCADFVGWIWSHYDVAHMSTLTDGAASLYDYGQAYGTLHSTPKPGDAVVFDYSDHYAEHVALVTAFDGTTMTVVGGNEGHGSGHTQGIVQRESTTSWSVGSTPWSRQRISGYISPVLNSDDSATPAAAGMTHLAGGDLDANGTRDVLATDATSGDLYLYPGSGTMNANGTLGNRVKIGSGWNSMTNVTVGDYNGDGKADVLATESAAGDLYLYPGSGGANGMNTLGARVKIGAGWSGMHDVTRMDVNKDGKADVVAVETSSGNLYAYPGTGTLNGMSTLGARVQIGAGWNAMNSLVTPGDMNSDGINDLVAKDETGNLFVYPGTGTLGGMNTLGARTQIGTGWKSMTDLVGADLNGDGKGDIAAVQASPGATGTFFAYPGAGAINGNNTLGARVQIGTGW
;
A
#
# COMPACT_ATOMS: atom_id res chain seq x y z
N MET A 1 -66.15 25.25 -40.89
CA MET A 1 -67.48 25.32 -40.23
C MET A 1 -67.67 24.02 -39.47
N THR A 2 -67.52 24.07 -38.13
CA THR A 2 -68.55 23.73 -37.11
C THR A 2 -68.56 22.24 -36.73
N SER A 3 -67.95 21.84 -35.60
CA SER A 3 -68.47 21.85 -34.21
C SER A 3 -69.31 20.59 -33.89
N HIS A 4 -68.80 19.68 -33.04
CA HIS A 4 -69.16 19.50 -31.60
C HIS A 4 -70.47 18.72 -31.29
N HIS A 5 -70.25 17.60 -30.57
CA HIS A 5 -70.90 17.17 -29.32
C HIS A 5 -71.97 16.03 -29.27
N PRO A 6 -72.02 15.29 -28.11
CA PRO A 6 -72.65 13.96 -27.86
C PRO A 6 -74.06 14.11 -27.23
N PRO A 7 -74.77 13.18 -26.48
CA PRO A 7 -74.37 12.43 -25.24
C PRO A 7 -75.17 11.09 -24.90
N HIS A 8 -75.04 10.63 -23.63
CA HIS A 8 -75.94 9.80 -22.75
C HIS A 8 -75.40 8.42 -22.29
N LEU A 9 -75.07 8.12 -21.01
CA LEU A 9 -75.73 8.14 -19.67
C LEU A 9 -76.93 7.18 -19.49
N ALA A 10 -76.79 6.15 -18.63
CA ALA A 10 -77.66 5.90 -17.45
C ALA A 10 -77.29 4.62 -16.66
N ALA A 11 -77.46 4.71 -15.34
CA ALA A 11 -77.22 3.71 -14.30
C ALA A 11 -78.47 3.54 -13.42
N VAL A 12 -78.69 2.38 -12.77
CA VAL A 12 -79.59 2.18 -11.59
C VAL A 12 -79.12 0.90 -10.83
N ARG A 13 -78.60 0.92 -9.58
CA ARG A 13 -79.24 0.91 -8.21
C ARG A 13 -80.13 -0.33 -7.94
N ARG A 14 -80.26 -0.99 -6.76
CA ARG A 14 -79.84 -0.82 -5.34
C ARG A 14 -80.27 -2.07 -4.51
N ALA A 15 -79.57 -2.33 -3.38
CA ALA A 15 -80.02 -2.88 -2.06
C ALA A 15 -80.65 -4.31 -1.97
N SER A 16 -80.52 -5.13 -0.91
CA SER A 16 -80.49 -4.90 0.56
C SER A 16 -79.94 -6.12 1.37
N ARG A 17 -79.40 -5.88 2.60
CA ARG A 17 -78.99 -6.85 3.67
C ARG A 17 -80.21 -7.33 4.52
N PRO A 18 -80.14 -7.96 5.73
CA PRO A 18 -79.04 -8.61 6.52
C PRO A 18 -79.41 -9.93 7.29
N HIS A 19 -78.43 -10.57 7.97
CA HIS A 19 -78.57 -11.12 9.35
C HIS A 19 -77.21 -11.42 10.04
N ASP A 20 -77.16 -11.14 11.36
CA ASP A 20 -76.09 -11.23 12.39
C ASP A 20 -75.49 -12.66 12.62
N SER A 21 -74.34 -12.92 13.29
CA SER A 21 -73.85 -12.37 14.57
C SER A 21 -72.36 -12.67 14.91
N ARG A 22 -71.68 -11.73 15.62
CA ARG A 22 -70.74 -11.87 16.80
C ARG A 22 -69.42 -12.68 16.63
N SER A 23 -68.22 -12.31 17.11
CA SER A 23 -67.76 -11.36 18.13
C SER A 23 -66.24 -11.02 18.02
N SER A 24 -65.91 -9.74 18.24
CA SER A 24 -64.82 -9.13 19.06
C SER A 24 -63.31 -9.46 18.92
N HIS A 25 -62.57 -8.36 18.66
CA HIS A 25 -61.46 -7.78 19.45
C HIS A 25 -59.97 -8.00 19.08
N LEU A 26 -59.29 -6.85 19.09
CA LEU A 26 -57.90 -6.51 18.80
C LEU A 26 -56.87 -6.97 19.85
N MET A 27 -55.63 -7.06 19.37
CA MET A 27 -54.36 -6.69 20.03
C MET A 27 -53.72 -7.58 21.11
N SER A 28 -52.45 -7.90 20.84
CA SER A 28 -51.30 -7.95 21.76
C SER A 28 -51.36 -8.87 22.98
N LYS A 29 -50.47 -9.87 23.02
CA LYS A 29 -49.51 -10.06 24.13
C LYS A 29 -48.50 -11.18 23.86
N PHE A 30 -47.24 -10.78 23.92
CA PHE A 30 -46.10 -11.60 24.37
C PHE A 30 -46.40 -12.22 25.75
N ALA A 31 -46.07 -13.51 25.92
CA ALA A 31 -45.31 -14.06 27.06
C ALA A 31 -45.46 -15.59 27.18
N SER A 32 -44.35 -16.33 27.09
CA SER A 32 -44.08 -17.49 27.97
C SER A 32 -42.59 -17.86 27.97
N THR A 33 -41.89 -17.25 28.93
CA THR A 33 -40.92 -17.83 29.87
C THR A 33 -40.22 -19.17 29.55
N LEU A 34 -38.90 -19.12 29.36
CA LEU A 34 -37.97 -20.06 30.00
C LEU A 34 -36.91 -19.26 30.77
N LYS A 35 -36.72 -19.58 32.05
CA LYS A 35 -35.71 -19.00 32.95
C LYS A 35 -34.66 -20.06 33.29
N LYS A 36 -33.47 -19.52 33.62
CA LYS A 36 -32.27 -20.08 34.31
C LYS A 36 -31.13 -20.42 33.33
N SER A 37 -29.89 -19.98 33.50
CA SER A 37 -29.22 -19.11 34.49
C SER A 37 -27.83 -18.83 33.90
N ALA A 38 -27.32 -17.60 33.94
CA ALA A 38 -25.88 -17.34 34.01
C ALA A 38 -25.65 -15.90 34.46
N ILE A 39 -25.00 -15.79 35.62
CA ILE A 39 -24.49 -14.57 36.24
C ILE A 39 -23.16 -14.25 35.54
N ALA A 40 -22.99 -13.03 35.03
CA ALA A 40 -21.67 -12.49 34.73
C ALA A 40 -21.65 -10.97 34.94
N THR A 41 -21.01 -10.63 36.04
CA THR A 41 -20.48 -9.37 36.55
C THR A 41 -20.19 -8.29 35.49
N LEU A 42 -20.80 -7.10 35.64
CA LEU A 42 -20.29 -5.86 35.06
C LEU A 42 -19.03 -5.46 35.81
N VAL A 43 -17.88 -5.46 35.13
CA VAL A 43 -16.71 -4.68 35.54
C VAL A 43 -16.63 -3.50 34.58
N ALA A 44 -16.93 -2.31 35.10
CA ALA A 44 -16.54 -1.06 34.48
C ALA A 44 -15.02 -0.94 34.59
N ALA A 45 -14.32 -0.96 33.46
CA ALA A 45 -12.93 -0.53 33.37
C ALA A 45 -12.91 0.81 32.62
N ALA A 46 -13.00 1.90 33.39
CA ALA A 46 -12.43 3.17 32.98
C ALA A 46 -10.92 3.06 33.17
N ALA A 47 -10.17 2.99 32.08
CA ALA A 47 -8.73 3.21 32.09
C ALA A 47 -8.40 4.15 30.93
N VAL A 48 -7.91 5.33 31.31
CA VAL A 48 -7.41 6.39 30.46
C VAL A 48 -6.24 5.87 29.63
N THR A 49 -6.32 6.02 28.31
CA THR A 49 -5.12 6.14 27.47
C THR A 49 -5.26 7.41 26.64
N ALA A 50 -4.59 8.46 27.11
CA ALA A 50 -4.21 9.57 26.26
C ALA A 50 -3.27 9.02 25.17
N LEU A 51 -3.81 8.72 23.99
CA LEU A 51 -3.02 8.52 22.79
C LEU A 51 -2.65 9.91 22.28
N GLY A 52 -1.48 10.38 22.69
CA GLY A 52 -0.82 11.48 22.00
C GLY A 52 -0.65 11.08 20.54
N THR A 53 -1.10 11.94 19.64
CA THR A 53 -0.84 11.84 18.20
C THR A 53 0.67 11.78 17.99
N ILE A 54 1.20 10.65 17.50
CA ILE A 54 2.58 10.57 17.04
C ILE A 54 2.59 11.27 15.66
N PRO A 55 3.37 12.35 15.47
CA PRO A 55 3.48 12.98 14.16
C PRO A 55 4.18 12.04 13.17
N ALA A 56 3.81 12.14 11.89
CA ALA A 56 4.23 11.31 10.74
C ALA A 56 5.75 11.19 10.46
N HIS A 57 6.62 11.74 11.31
CA HIS A 57 8.08 11.67 11.18
C HIS A 57 8.72 10.34 11.63
N ALA A 58 7.94 9.40 12.19
CA ALA A 58 8.47 8.17 12.77
C ALA A 58 8.92 7.12 11.73
N ASP A 59 8.38 7.13 10.51
CA ASP A 59 8.59 6.07 9.51
C ASP A 59 9.89 6.25 8.68
N THR A 60 10.22 7.48 8.23
CA THR A 60 11.54 7.77 7.61
C THR A 60 12.66 7.54 8.60
N GLY A 61 12.46 7.99 9.84
CA GLY A 61 13.45 7.89 10.89
C GLY A 61 13.80 6.45 11.26
N SER A 62 12.79 5.58 11.30
CA SER A 62 12.97 4.14 11.53
C SER A 62 13.66 3.44 10.35
N SER A 63 13.47 3.94 9.13
CA SER A 63 14.16 3.44 7.93
C SER A 63 15.63 3.85 7.91
N MET A 64 15.94 5.12 8.21
CA MET A 64 17.30 5.62 8.42
C MET A 64 18.01 4.81 9.52
N ALA A 65 17.31 4.51 10.60
CA ALA A 65 17.81 3.67 11.69
C ALA A 65 18.17 2.25 11.25
N SER A 66 17.37 1.66 10.36
CA SER A 66 17.60 0.31 9.83
C SER A 66 18.81 0.27 8.90
N LEU A 67 18.97 1.29 8.04
CA LEU A 67 20.18 1.44 7.22
C LEU A 67 21.42 1.59 8.11
N ALA A 68 21.35 2.40 9.17
CA ALA A 68 22.43 2.54 10.14
C ALA A 68 22.78 1.21 10.82
N TYR A 69 21.77 0.42 11.23
CA TYR A 69 21.99 -0.87 11.86
C TYR A 69 22.70 -1.88 10.95
N GLY A 70 22.42 -1.85 9.65
CA GLY A 70 23.08 -2.71 8.66
C GLY A 70 24.60 -2.49 8.59
N GLU A 71 25.07 -1.32 9.03
CA GLU A 71 26.48 -0.95 8.97
C GLU A 71 27.27 -1.24 10.25
N VAL A 72 26.62 -1.68 11.34
CA VAL A 72 27.30 -1.95 12.61
C VAL A 72 28.41 -2.98 12.43
N GLY A 73 29.63 -2.62 12.85
CA GLY A 73 30.83 -3.43 12.68
C GLY A 73 31.65 -3.11 11.42
N ASN A 74 31.11 -2.33 10.48
CA ASN A 74 31.84 -1.91 9.29
C ASN A 74 32.72 -0.69 9.58
N GLY A 75 33.84 -0.59 8.85
CA GLY A 75 34.61 0.65 8.73
C GLY A 75 34.12 1.48 7.54
N PRO A 76 34.70 2.67 7.31
CA PRO A 76 34.25 3.60 6.26
C PRO A 76 34.45 3.07 4.82
N CYS A 77 35.06 1.89 4.63
CA CYS A 77 35.43 1.32 3.31
C CYS A 77 35.17 -0.20 3.18
N GLY A 78 34.29 -0.78 4.00
CA GLY A 78 34.01 -2.23 3.98
C GLY A 78 33.03 -2.66 2.87
N THR A 79 33.47 -3.53 1.96
CA THR A 79 32.71 -4.29 0.92
C THR A 79 32.17 -3.51 -0.31
N PRO A 80 31.92 -4.18 -1.47
CA PRO A 80 31.38 -3.53 -2.66
C PRO A 80 29.97 -2.97 -2.36
N GLY A 81 29.87 -1.65 -2.22
CA GLY A 81 28.67 -0.96 -1.72
C GLY A 81 28.93 0.02 -0.58
N GLY A 82 30.13 0.04 0.02
CA GLY A 82 30.50 1.01 1.05
C GLY A 82 30.49 2.47 0.57
N TYR A 83 30.06 3.37 1.47
CA TYR A 83 29.99 4.83 1.41
C TYR A 83 30.47 5.48 0.10
N TRP A 84 29.61 5.56 -0.91
CA TRP A 84 29.86 6.40 -2.08
C TRP A 84 28.77 7.47 -2.18
N SER A 85 29.02 8.68 -1.64
CA SER A 85 28.17 9.85 -1.91
C SER A 85 28.71 10.59 -3.14
N HIS A 86 27.82 10.95 -4.06
CA HIS A 86 28.16 11.74 -5.26
C HIS A 86 28.38 13.23 -4.96
N ASN A 87 28.35 13.63 -3.69
CA ASN A 87 28.35 15.04 -3.31
C ASN A 87 29.78 15.55 -3.06
N ARG A 88 30.23 16.51 -3.87
CA ARG A 88 31.58 17.08 -3.83
C ARG A 88 31.89 17.92 -2.58
N SER A 89 30.90 18.17 -1.71
CA SER A 89 31.05 18.97 -0.48
C SER A 89 31.21 18.13 0.81
N GLN A 90 30.97 16.82 0.75
CA GLN A 90 31.31 15.88 1.83
C GLN A 90 32.67 15.26 1.47
N SER A 91 33.65 15.40 2.36
CA SER A 91 35.00 14.89 2.15
C SER A 91 34.94 13.37 2.04
N ASN A 92 35.09 12.83 0.83
CA ASN A 92 34.99 11.40 0.58
C ASN A 92 35.96 10.62 1.48
N SER A 93 35.46 9.98 2.54
CA SER A 93 36.24 9.15 3.47
C SER A 93 36.91 7.97 2.76
N CYS A 94 36.51 7.67 1.50
CA CYS A 94 37.12 6.67 0.65
C CYS A 94 38.22 7.20 -0.31
N ASN A 95 38.31 8.51 -0.64
CA ASN A 95 39.27 9.00 -1.67
C ASN A 95 39.85 10.42 -1.45
N GLY A 96 39.60 11.07 -0.31
CA GLY A 96 39.71 12.53 -0.21
C GLY A 96 40.77 13.16 0.71
N ASN A 97 41.70 12.43 1.33
CA ASN A 97 42.82 13.06 2.08
C ASN A 97 44.01 12.11 2.31
N GLY A 98 44.50 11.46 1.25
CA GLY A 98 45.71 10.63 1.34
C GLY A 98 45.64 9.47 2.35
N GLY A 99 44.45 8.96 2.67
CA GLY A 99 44.28 7.88 3.66
C GLY A 99 44.60 8.27 5.11
N GLN A 100 44.69 9.56 5.43
CA GLN A 100 44.83 10.04 6.80
C GLN A 100 43.48 10.01 7.53
N SER A 101 43.51 9.60 8.80
CA SER A 101 42.38 9.51 9.72
C SER A 101 41.72 10.89 9.94
N HIS A 102 40.60 11.16 9.28
CA HIS A 102 39.67 12.23 9.69
C HIS A 102 38.45 11.64 10.37
N ALA A 103 37.82 12.40 11.28
CA ALA A 103 36.63 11.95 12.00
C ALA A 103 35.43 11.87 11.04
N TRP A 104 35.05 10.66 10.63
CA TRP A 104 34.02 10.40 9.61
C TRP A 104 32.61 10.21 10.17
N CYS A 105 32.38 10.58 11.43
CA CYS A 105 31.07 10.48 12.08
C CYS A 105 29.99 11.33 11.37
N ALA A 106 30.36 12.52 10.88
CA ALA A 106 29.48 13.37 10.08
C ALA A 106 29.23 12.80 8.67
N ASP A 107 30.28 12.25 8.04
CA ASP A 107 30.16 11.56 6.75
C ASP A 107 29.17 10.38 6.83
N PHE A 108 29.20 9.62 7.93
CA PHE A 108 28.28 8.52 8.19
C PHE A 108 26.82 8.99 8.22
N VAL A 109 26.51 9.97 9.06
CA VAL A 109 25.13 10.51 9.19
C VAL A 109 24.68 11.17 7.88
N GLY A 110 25.57 11.93 7.24
CA GLY A 110 25.31 12.57 5.94
C GLY A 110 25.08 11.56 4.82
N TRP A 111 25.79 10.42 4.82
CA TRP A 111 25.56 9.33 3.87
C TRP A 111 24.20 8.67 4.08
N ILE A 112 23.82 8.38 5.34
CA ILE A 112 22.48 7.86 5.64
C ILE A 112 21.44 8.83 5.11
N TRP A 113 21.52 10.11 5.51
CA TRP A 113 20.58 11.13 5.05
C TRP A 113 20.55 11.26 3.52
N SER A 114 21.67 11.07 2.81
CA SER A 114 21.69 11.10 1.34
C SER A 114 20.94 9.96 0.65
N HIS A 115 20.60 8.88 1.36
CA HIS A 115 19.74 7.81 0.84
C HIS A 115 18.26 8.15 0.92
N TYR A 116 17.92 9.25 1.58
CA TYR A 116 16.57 9.77 1.72
C TYR A 116 16.55 11.17 1.09
N ASP A 117 15.39 11.64 0.63
CA ASP A 117 15.25 12.94 -0.06
C ASP A 117 15.41 14.14 0.90
N VAL A 118 16.54 14.18 1.61
CA VAL A 118 16.86 15.19 2.61
C VAL A 118 17.22 16.48 1.88
N ALA A 119 16.47 17.53 2.20
CA ALA A 119 16.70 18.87 1.72
C ALA A 119 18.01 19.44 2.24
N HIS A 120 18.58 20.36 1.47
CA HIS A 120 19.74 21.14 1.85
C HIS A 120 20.99 20.32 2.17
N MET A 121 21.12 19.11 1.62
CA MET A 121 22.30 18.25 1.81
C MET A 121 23.63 18.90 1.39
N SER A 122 23.59 19.91 0.53
CA SER A 122 24.75 20.70 0.14
C SER A 122 25.34 21.58 1.25
N THR A 123 24.62 21.80 2.36
CA THR A 123 25.13 22.58 3.50
C THR A 123 25.90 21.74 4.50
N LEU A 124 25.77 20.41 4.43
CA LEU A 124 26.53 19.52 5.29
C LEU A 124 27.98 19.39 4.82
N THR A 125 28.88 19.31 5.79
CA THR A 125 30.32 19.10 5.59
C THR A 125 30.78 17.86 6.35
N ASP A 126 32.08 17.56 6.31
CA ASP A 126 32.73 16.52 7.12
C ASP A 126 32.83 16.86 8.63
N GLY A 127 32.39 18.06 9.02
CA GLY A 127 32.34 18.48 10.43
C GLY A 127 30.98 18.19 11.07
N ALA A 128 30.99 17.57 12.27
CA ALA A 128 29.78 17.29 13.05
C ALA A 128 28.95 18.55 13.34
N ALA A 129 29.59 19.71 13.44
CA ALA A 129 28.93 21.00 13.65
C ALA A 129 27.94 21.36 12.53
N SER A 130 28.21 20.91 11.29
CA SER A 130 27.35 21.23 10.14
C SER A 130 25.93 20.68 10.30
N LEU A 131 25.76 19.57 11.02
CA LEU A 131 24.43 19.01 11.33
C LEU A 131 23.68 19.86 12.35
N TYR A 132 24.39 20.44 13.33
CA TYR A 132 23.77 21.35 14.28
C TYR A 132 23.40 22.68 13.62
N ASP A 133 24.30 23.23 12.81
CA ASP A 133 24.08 24.45 12.03
C ASP A 133 22.92 24.27 11.04
N TYR A 134 22.80 23.11 10.41
CA TYR A 134 21.64 22.70 9.62
C TYR A 134 20.35 22.79 10.44
N GLY A 135 20.35 22.19 11.64
CA GLY A 135 19.18 22.20 12.52
C GLY A 135 18.76 23.61 12.96
N GLN A 136 19.74 24.50 13.18
CA GLN A 136 19.47 25.91 13.46
C GLN A 136 18.93 26.65 12.24
N ALA A 137 19.55 26.45 11.08
CA ALA A 137 19.20 27.15 9.84
C ALA A 137 17.79 26.80 9.34
N TYR A 138 17.37 25.54 9.53
CA TYR A 138 16.12 25.03 9.00
C TYR A 138 15.05 24.69 10.06
N GLY A 139 15.30 25.05 11.33
CA GLY A 139 14.31 24.93 12.40
C GLY A 139 14.00 23.51 12.82
N THR A 140 14.93 22.56 12.61
CA THR A 140 14.77 21.15 12.99
C THR A 140 15.55 20.74 14.23
N LEU A 141 16.25 21.68 14.88
CA LEU A 141 16.88 21.47 16.18
C LEU A 141 15.83 21.32 17.29
N HIS A 142 15.92 20.26 18.08
CA HIS A 142 15.05 20.00 19.22
C HIS A 142 15.74 19.19 20.35
N SER A 143 15.01 18.94 21.44
CA SER A 143 15.56 18.37 22.68
C SER A 143 15.14 16.93 23.00
N THR A 144 14.20 16.36 22.25
CA THR A 144 13.72 14.98 22.43
C THR A 144 14.17 14.10 21.26
N PRO A 145 14.87 12.97 21.48
CA PRO A 145 15.33 12.11 20.39
C PRO A 145 14.18 11.43 19.66
N LYS A 146 14.34 11.26 18.35
CA LYS A 146 13.51 10.44 17.46
C LYS A 146 14.44 9.62 16.55
N PRO A 147 14.02 8.40 16.16
CA PRO A 147 14.72 7.68 15.09
C PRO A 147 14.97 8.58 13.88
N GLY A 148 16.16 8.49 13.28
CA GLY A 148 16.57 9.30 12.12
C GLY A 148 17.22 10.65 12.45
N ASP A 149 17.11 11.12 13.69
CA ASP A 149 17.77 12.36 14.09
C ASP A 149 19.29 12.20 14.12
N ALA A 150 20.00 13.26 13.78
CA ALA A 150 21.39 13.44 14.18
C ALA A 150 21.42 13.88 15.65
N VAL A 151 22.16 13.16 16.50
CA VAL A 151 22.49 13.61 17.85
C VAL A 151 23.89 14.21 17.85
N VAL A 152 24.00 15.50 18.18
CA VAL A 152 25.27 16.24 18.15
C VAL A 152 25.81 16.43 19.56
N PHE A 153 27.12 16.22 19.70
CA PHE A 153 27.83 16.25 20.97
C PHE A 153 28.82 17.42 21.05
N ASP A 154 28.86 18.06 22.22
CA ASP A 154 29.75 19.18 22.57
C ASP A 154 29.81 20.32 21.54
N TYR A 155 28.66 20.74 21.03
CA TYR A 155 28.56 21.89 20.14
C TYR A 155 28.87 23.21 20.88
N SER A 156 29.74 24.02 20.28
CA SER A 156 30.09 25.38 20.70
C SER A 156 30.73 26.13 19.53
N ASP A 157 30.21 27.31 19.19
CA ASP A 157 30.80 28.22 18.18
C ASP A 157 31.14 27.53 16.84
N HIS A 158 30.12 26.93 16.19
CA HIS A 158 30.26 26.19 14.92
C HIS A 158 31.28 25.04 14.94
N TYR A 159 31.61 24.55 16.13
CA TYR A 159 32.40 23.34 16.36
C TYR A 159 31.57 22.33 17.16
N ALA A 160 31.63 21.06 16.80
CA ALA A 160 31.09 19.95 17.57
C ALA A 160 32.09 18.78 17.53
N GLU A 161 32.15 18.02 18.60
CA GLU A 161 33.12 16.94 18.72
C GLU A 161 32.66 15.72 17.91
N HIS A 162 31.40 15.32 18.08
CA HIS A 162 30.86 14.11 17.46
C HIS A 162 29.40 14.26 17.01
N VAL A 163 28.99 13.37 16.11
CA VAL A 163 27.60 13.18 15.74
C VAL A 163 27.30 11.70 15.50
N ALA A 164 26.15 11.23 15.97
CA ALA A 164 25.64 9.88 15.70
C ALA A 164 24.19 9.95 15.21
N LEU A 165 23.67 8.84 14.67
CA LEU A 165 22.28 8.72 14.29
C LEU A 165 21.47 8.09 15.43
N VAL A 166 20.37 8.71 15.84
CA VAL A 166 19.39 8.08 16.74
C VAL A 166 18.68 6.97 15.97
N THR A 167 18.72 5.75 16.49
CA THR A 167 18.11 4.57 15.85
C THR A 167 16.89 4.03 16.58
N ALA A 168 16.77 4.29 17.88
CA ALA A 168 15.58 3.94 18.64
C ALA A 168 15.43 4.85 19.87
N PHE A 169 14.18 5.12 20.27
CA PHE A 169 13.86 5.75 21.53
C PHE A 169 12.51 5.24 22.05
N ASP A 170 12.49 4.66 23.26
CA ASP A 170 11.27 4.11 23.87
C ASP A 170 10.64 5.03 24.94
N GLY A 171 11.12 6.28 25.02
CA GLY A 171 10.75 7.25 26.07
C GLY A 171 11.67 7.22 27.29
N THR A 172 12.47 6.17 27.46
CA THR A 172 13.39 5.99 28.59
C THR A 172 14.83 5.76 28.13
N THR A 173 15.00 4.95 27.10
CA THR A 173 16.29 4.52 26.57
C THR A 173 16.42 5.00 25.13
N MET A 174 17.50 5.72 24.84
CA MET A 174 17.91 6.08 23.49
C MET A 174 18.97 5.09 23.00
N THR A 175 18.85 4.64 21.76
CA THR A 175 19.89 3.89 21.04
C THR A 175 20.40 4.74 19.89
N VAL A 176 21.72 4.81 19.75
CA VAL A 176 22.40 5.50 18.67
C VAL A 176 23.26 4.52 17.88
N VAL A 177 23.49 4.84 16.62
CA VAL A 177 24.51 4.22 15.80
C VAL A 177 25.43 5.33 15.31
N GLY A 178 26.69 5.27 15.70
CA GLY A 178 27.72 6.27 15.39
C GLY A 178 28.80 5.67 14.50
N GLY A 179 29.27 6.47 13.54
CA GLY A 179 30.50 6.18 12.81
C GLY A 179 31.72 6.71 13.56
N ASN A 180 32.91 6.20 13.23
CA ASN A 180 34.18 6.56 13.89
C ASN A 180 34.21 6.20 15.39
N GLU A 181 33.51 5.12 15.76
CA GLU A 181 33.37 4.66 17.14
C GLU A 181 34.28 3.45 17.43
N GLY A 182 34.72 3.34 18.69
CA GLY A 182 35.47 2.18 19.20
C GLY A 182 36.82 1.89 18.53
N HIS A 183 37.90 2.40 19.12
CA HIS A 183 39.25 1.99 18.76
C HIS A 183 39.60 0.61 19.37
N GLY A 184 39.54 -0.46 18.55
CA GLY A 184 39.79 -1.85 18.98
C GLY A 184 40.49 -2.71 17.91
N SER A 185 41.12 -3.81 18.35
CA SER A 185 42.16 -4.62 17.67
C SER A 185 41.90 -4.99 16.20
N GLY A 186 42.27 -4.10 15.29
CA GLY A 186 42.24 -4.35 13.84
C GLY A 186 41.81 -3.14 13.00
N HIS A 187 41.15 -2.14 13.61
CA HIS A 187 40.64 -0.97 12.89
C HIS A 187 41.30 0.32 13.40
N THR A 188 42.26 0.85 12.63
CA THR A 188 42.97 2.10 12.95
C THR A 188 42.14 3.37 12.74
N GLN A 189 40.95 3.26 12.13
CA GLN A 189 40.07 4.38 11.76
C GLN A 189 38.71 4.37 12.48
N GLY A 190 38.52 3.52 13.51
CA GLY A 190 37.20 3.31 14.13
C GLY A 190 36.24 2.47 13.26
N ILE A 191 35.10 2.10 13.83
CA ILE A 191 34.02 1.34 13.16
C ILE A 191 32.66 1.98 13.44
N VAL A 192 31.62 1.50 12.77
CA VAL A 192 30.24 1.81 13.16
C VAL A 192 29.89 1.00 14.40
N GLN A 193 29.50 1.67 15.48
CA GLN A 193 29.05 1.03 16.71
C GLN A 193 27.63 1.43 17.07
N ARG A 194 26.97 0.50 17.76
CA ARG A 194 25.67 0.71 18.38
C ARG A 194 25.85 0.86 19.88
N GLU A 195 25.28 1.91 20.44
CA GLU A 195 25.27 2.15 21.88
C GLU A 195 23.88 2.57 22.36
N SER A 196 23.55 2.24 23.62
CA SER A 196 22.27 2.63 24.25
C SER A 196 22.52 3.33 25.58
N THR A 197 21.65 4.28 25.94
CA THR A 197 21.75 5.08 27.16
C THR A 197 20.38 5.51 27.67
N THR A 198 20.24 5.66 28.99
CA THR A 198 19.09 6.31 29.63
C THR A 198 19.33 7.80 29.91
N SER A 199 20.58 8.27 29.75
CA SER A 199 20.96 9.68 29.87
C SER A 199 20.87 10.36 28.51
N TRP A 200 19.64 10.58 28.02
CA TRP A 200 19.38 11.11 26.67
C TRP A 200 19.00 12.61 26.67
N SER A 201 18.77 13.23 27.82
CA SER A 201 18.38 14.65 27.85
C SER A 201 19.49 15.56 27.31
N VAL A 202 19.13 16.62 26.58
CA VAL A 202 20.09 17.67 26.20
C VAL A 202 20.78 18.23 27.45
N GLY A 203 22.10 18.36 27.39
CA GLY A 203 22.95 18.76 28.52
C GLY A 203 23.46 17.60 29.37
N SER A 204 22.95 16.37 29.19
CA SER A 204 23.49 15.18 29.84
C SER A 204 24.72 14.62 29.10
N THR A 205 25.51 13.82 29.81
CA THR A 205 26.78 13.24 29.32
C THR A 205 26.69 11.71 29.27
N PRO A 206 25.95 11.13 28.29
CA PRO A 206 25.86 9.68 28.13
C PRO A 206 27.24 9.03 27.97
N TRP A 207 27.36 7.80 28.46
CA TRP A 207 28.62 7.02 28.49
C TRP A 207 29.80 7.72 29.16
N SER A 208 29.56 8.83 29.89
CA SER A 208 30.58 9.69 30.51
C SER A 208 31.61 10.24 29.51
N ARG A 209 31.22 10.40 28.23
CA ARG A 209 32.10 10.91 27.17
C ARG A 209 31.83 12.38 26.88
N GLN A 210 30.70 12.68 26.26
CA GLN A 210 30.43 13.99 25.65
C GLN A 210 29.03 14.49 25.98
N ARG A 211 28.85 15.82 25.98
CA ARG A 211 27.55 16.45 26.31
C ARG A 211 26.64 16.45 25.09
N ILE A 212 25.42 15.92 25.23
CA ILE A 212 24.39 16.07 24.18
C ILE A 212 24.05 17.56 24.04
N SER A 213 24.27 18.10 22.85
CA SER A 213 24.01 19.51 22.55
C SER A 213 22.67 19.72 21.85
N GLY A 214 22.15 18.70 21.18
CA GLY A 214 20.82 18.73 20.57
C GLY A 214 20.57 17.56 19.63
N TYR A 215 19.31 17.43 19.22
CA TYR A 215 18.85 16.50 18.20
C TYR A 215 18.38 17.28 16.99
N ILE A 216 18.69 16.80 15.79
CA ILE A 216 18.37 17.46 14.54
C ILE A 216 17.65 16.47 13.64
N SER A 217 16.37 16.73 13.36
CA SER A 217 15.65 16.00 12.32
C SER A 217 16.09 16.49 10.92
N PRO A 218 16.22 15.60 9.93
CA PRO A 218 16.40 16.02 8.55
C PRO A 218 15.12 16.73 8.04
N VAL A 219 15.29 17.79 7.25
CA VAL A 219 14.22 18.35 6.42
C VAL A 219 14.13 17.50 5.17
N LEU A 220 12.94 17.09 4.75
CA LEU A 220 12.74 16.35 3.51
C LEU A 220 12.27 17.33 2.42
N ASN A 221 12.76 17.23 1.17
CA ASN A 221 12.40 18.13 0.05
C ASN A 221 10.93 17.98 -0.38
N SER A 222 10.33 16.86 -0.02
CA SER A 222 8.92 16.51 -0.13
C SER A 222 8.53 15.77 1.16
N ASP A 223 7.27 15.70 1.54
CA ASP A 223 6.82 14.84 2.67
C ASP A 223 6.89 13.34 2.34
N ASP A 224 7.72 12.96 1.37
CA ASP A 224 7.78 11.65 0.76
C ASP A 224 8.90 10.86 1.42
N SER A 225 8.52 10.01 2.36
CA SER A 225 9.42 9.08 3.01
C SER A 225 9.57 7.81 2.20
N ALA A 226 10.79 7.27 2.21
CA ALA A 226 11.07 5.91 1.78
C ALA A 226 9.93 4.96 2.18
N THR A 227 9.41 4.21 1.22
CA THR A 227 8.43 3.13 1.44
C THR A 227 8.83 2.32 2.69
N PRO A 228 7.98 2.21 3.72
CA PRO A 228 8.26 1.39 4.89
C PRO A 228 8.65 -0.03 4.47
N ALA A 229 9.62 -0.64 5.17
CA ALA A 229 9.98 -2.04 4.95
C ALA A 229 8.74 -2.92 5.15
N ALA A 230 8.16 -3.39 4.05
CA ALA A 230 7.14 -4.41 4.03
C ALA A 230 7.79 -5.76 4.42
N ALA A 231 7.06 -6.64 5.10
CA ALA A 231 7.50 -8.02 5.28
C ALA A 231 6.32 -8.95 4.98
N GLY A 232 6.29 -9.51 3.76
CA GLY A 232 5.33 -10.53 3.33
C GLY A 232 3.94 -9.93 3.10
N MET A 233 3.83 -9.10 2.07
CA MET A 233 2.57 -8.59 1.55
C MET A 233 1.93 -9.62 0.61
N THR A 234 0.61 -9.75 0.70
CA THR A 234 -0.18 -10.71 -0.07
C THR A 234 -1.49 -10.06 -0.52
N HIS A 235 -2.20 -10.70 -1.45
CA HIS A 235 -3.50 -10.22 -1.94
C HIS A 235 -3.42 -8.80 -2.52
N LEU A 236 -2.44 -8.59 -3.41
CA LEU A 236 -2.21 -7.27 -3.99
C LEU A 236 -3.29 -6.94 -5.03
N ALA A 237 -3.69 -5.67 -5.10
CA ALA A 237 -4.60 -5.15 -6.11
C ALA A 237 -4.22 -3.71 -6.50
N GLY A 238 -4.57 -3.28 -7.71
CA GLY A 238 -4.26 -1.94 -8.22
C GLY A 238 -5.53 -1.15 -8.55
N GLY A 239 -5.54 0.15 -8.25
CA GLY A 239 -6.65 1.05 -8.55
C GLY A 239 -6.55 2.38 -7.81
N ASP A 240 -7.30 3.40 -8.25
CA ASP A 240 -7.32 4.73 -7.61
C ASP A 240 -8.35 4.76 -6.47
N LEU A 241 -7.94 4.33 -5.27
CA LEU A 241 -8.81 4.19 -4.10
C LEU A 241 -8.94 5.49 -3.32
N ASP A 242 -7.93 6.35 -3.37
CA ASP A 242 -7.94 7.65 -2.73
C ASP A 242 -8.50 8.80 -3.61
N ALA A 243 -8.88 8.50 -4.85
CA ALA A 243 -9.44 9.42 -5.83
C ALA A 243 -8.53 10.61 -6.17
N ASN A 244 -7.20 10.42 -6.08
CA ASN A 244 -6.21 11.44 -6.39
C ASN A 244 -5.85 11.49 -7.89
N GLY A 245 -6.38 10.57 -8.71
CA GLY A 245 -6.17 10.50 -10.15
C GLY A 245 -4.96 9.65 -10.57
N THR A 246 -4.22 9.10 -9.62
CA THR A 246 -3.13 8.14 -9.84
C THR A 246 -3.54 6.76 -9.32
N ARG A 247 -2.81 5.71 -9.71
CA ARG A 247 -3.18 4.34 -9.32
C ARG A 247 -2.42 3.90 -8.09
N ASP A 248 -3.18 3.52 -7.07
CA ASP A 248 -2.67 2.98 -5.82
C ASP A 248 -2.45 1.47 -5.91
N VAL A 249 -1.68 0.96 -4.95
CA VAL A 249 -1.57 -0.48 -4.68
C VAL A 249 -2.19 -0.77 -3.33
N LEU A 250 -3.06 -1.75 -3.27
CA LEU A 250 -3.60 -2.31 -2.04
C LEU A 250 -2.87 -3.61 -1.71
N ALA A 251 -2.47 -3.84 -0.46
CA ALA A 251 -1.86 -5.11 -0.06
C ALA A 251 -2.12 -5.46 1.40
N THR A 252 -2.21 -6.76 1.68
CA THR A 252 -2.40 -7.32 3.03
C THR A 252 -1.09 -7.79 3.61
N ASP A 253 -0.72 -7.29 4.79
CA ASP A 253 0.40 -7.82 5.55
C ASP A 253 0.07 -9.25 6.03
N ALA A 254 0.81 -10.25 5.54
CA ALA A 254 0.48 -11.66 5.77
C ALA A 254 0.59 -12.05 7.25
N THR A 255 1.43 -11.37 8.03
CA THR A 255 1.66 -11.71 9.43
C THR A 255 0.53 -11.19 10.31
N SER A 256 0.22 -9.90 10.17
CA SER A 256 -0.78 -9.22 11.01
C SER A 256 -2.20 -9.35 10.46
N GLY A 257 -2.35 -9.55 9.15
CA GLY A 257 -3.61 -9.45 8.43
C GLY A 257 -4.10 -8.01 8.30
N ASP A 258 -3.24 -7.02 8.47
CA ASP A 258 -3.58 -5.62 8.25
C ASP A 258 -3.59 -5.29 6.76
N LEU A 259 -4.60 -4.52 6.32
CA LEU A 259 -4.71 -4.04 4.96
C LEU A 259 -4.12 -2.65 4.85
N TYR A 260 -3.24 -2.47 3.88
CA TYR A 260 -2.58 -1.21 3.58
C TYR A 260 -2.91 -0.74 2.17
N LEU A 261 -3.23 0.56 2.06
CA LEU A 261 -3.22 1.31 0.82
C LEU A 261 -1.84 1.94 0.63
N TYR A 262 -1.23 1.77 -0.52
CA TYR A 262 0.01 2.42 -0.93
C TYR A 262 -0.36 3.43 -2.02
N PRO A 263 -0.48 4.72 -1.67
CA PRO A 263 -0.88 5.75 -2.64
C PRO A 263 0.04 5.77 -3.85
N GLY A 264 -0.54 5.88 -5.04
CA GLY A 264 0.21 6.10 -6.27
C GLY A 264 0.80 7.50 -6.31
N SER A 265 1.93 7.66 -6.97
CA SER A 265 2.48 8.98 -7.33
C SER A 265 2.12 9.40 -8.76
N GLY A 266 1.64 8.44 -9.58
CA GLY A 266 1.50 8.63 -11.02
C GLY A 266 2.83 8.77 -11.75
N THR A 267 3.93 8.29 -11.19
CA THR A 267 5.22 8.18 -11.89
C THR A 267 5.85 6.83 -11.62
N MET A 268 6.64 6.30 -12.56
CA MET A 268 7.34 5.03 -12.36
C MET A 268 8.85 5.24 -12.36
N ASN A 269 9.41 5.29 -11.15
CA ASN A 269 10.85 5.36 -10.91
C ASN A 269 11.16 4.69 -9.56
N ALA A 270 12.45 4.41 -9.31
CA ALA A 270 12.88 3.65 -8.14
C ALA A 270 12.55 4.31 -6.79
N ASN A 271 12.25 5.61 -6.79
CA ASN A 271 12.11 6.43 -5.58
C ASN A 271 10.71 7.01 -5.37
N GLY A 272 9.76 6.76 -6.28
CA GLY A 272 8.50 7.48 -6.25
C GLY A 272 7.44 6.85 -7.12
N THR A 273 7.25 5.52 -7.03
CA THR A 273 6.07 4.86 -7.63
C THR A 273 4.93 4.70 -6.63
N LEU A 274 5.27 4.40 -5.38
CA LEU A 274 4.33 4.25 -4.28
C LEU A 274 4.74 5.17 -3.14
N GLY A 275 3.78 5.93 -2.62
CA GLY A 275 3.94 6.76 -1.44
C GLY A 275 3.77 5.96 -0.15
N ASN A 276 3.67 6.72 0.94
CA ASN A 276 3.53 6.16 2.28
C ASN A 276 2.26 5.35 2.46
N ARG A 277 2.43 4.10 2.91
CA ARG A 277 1.29 3.22 3.13
C ARG A 277 0.40 3.71 4.26
N VAL A 278 -0.91 3.63 4.06
CA VAL A 278 -1.95 3.94 5.03
C VAL A 278 -2.63 2.64 5.44
N LYS A 279 -2.70 2.36 6.75
CA LYS A 279 -3.49 1.23 7.25
C LYS A 279 -4.98 1.54 7.08
N ILE A 280 -5.68 0.73 6.30
CA ILE A 280 -7.10 0.93 5.98
C ILE A 280 -8.00 -0.22 6.45
N GLY A 281 -7.43 -1.29 6.98
CA GLY A 281 -8.20 -2.43 7.48
C GLY A 281 -7.39 -3.36 8.37
N SER A 282 -8.10 -4.28 9.04
CA SER A 282 -7.52 -5.35 9.87
C SER A 282 -8.27 -6.66 9.62
N GLY A 283 -7.61 -7.80 9.82
CA GLY A 283 -8.22 -9.13 9.68
C GLY A 283 -8.39 -9.62 8.23
N TRP A 284 -7.66 -9.03 7.29
CA TRP A 284 -7.73 -9.33 5.86
C TRP A 284 -7.11 -10.66 5.45
N ASN A 285 -6.40 -11.34 6.36
CA ASN A 285 -6.03 -12.76 6.19
C ASN A 285 -7.26 -13.70 6.05
N SER A 286 -8.46 -13.23 6.41
CA SER A 286 -9.71 -13.95 6.18
C SER A 286 -10.30 -13.73 4.78
N MET A 287 -9.66 -12.90 3.97
CA MET A 287 -10.10 -12.54 2.62
C MET A 287 -9.11 -13.07 1.58
N THR A 288 -9.62 -13.28 0.37
CA THR A 288 -8.85 -13.62 -0.83
C THR A 288 -9.49 -12.97 -2.05
N ASN A 289 -8.88 -13.10 -3.23
CA ASN A 289 -9.43 -12.58 -4.49
C ASN A 289 -9.81 -11.08 -4.38
N VAL A 290 -8.84 -10.25 -3.96
CA VAL A 290 -9.05 -8.82 -3.70
C VAL A 290 -8.90 -8.04 -4.99
N THR A 291 -9.86 -7.17 -5.30
CA THR A 291 -9.84 -6.28 -6.46
C THR A 291 -10.30 -4.87 -6.10
N VAL A 292 -9.86 -3.89 -6.88
CA VAL A 292 -10.20 -2.47 -6.70
C VAL A 292 -10.94 -1.96 -7.94
N GLY A 293 -12.03 -1.22 -7.75
CA GLY A 293 -12.80 -0.60 -8.83
C GLY A 293 -14.13 -0.03 -8.36
N ASP A 294 -14.72 0.89 -9.12
CA ASP A 294 -16.05 1.44 -8.81
C ASP A 294 -17.16 0.41 -9.15
N TYR A 295 -17.51 -0.42 -8.17
CA TYR A 295 -18.49 -1.49 -8.30
C TYR A 295 -19.89 -1.03 -7.87
N ASN A 296 -19.98 0.06 -7.12
CA ASN A 296 -21.23 0.60 -6.62
C ASN A 296 -21.80 1.70 -7.55
N GLY A 297 -20.97 2.29 -8.41
CA GLY A 297 -21.31 3.32 -9.41
C GLY A 297 -21.34 4.76 -8.88
N ASP A 298 -20.68 5.05 -7.77
CA ASP A 298 -20.66 6.38 -7.14
C ASP A 298 -19.47 7.26 -7.57
N GLY A 299 -18.63 6.76 -8.47
CA GLY A 299 -17.45 7.44 -8.99
C GLY A 299 -16.21 7.30 -8.10
N LYS A 300 -16.26 6.48 -7.04
CA LYS A 300 -15.13 6.18 -6.17
C LYS A 300 -14.81 4.70 -6.28
N ALA A 301 -13.53 4.36 -6.25
CA ALA A 301 -13.18 2.95 -6.25
C ALA A 301 -13.59 2.29 -4.93
N ASP A 302 -14.11 1.08 -5.02
CA ASP A 302 -14.45 0.18 -3.93
C ASP A 302 -13.43 -0.97 -3.86
N VAL A 303 -13.49 -1.76 -2.78
CA VAL A 303 -12.76 -3.04 -2.69
C VAL A 303 -13.73 -4.21 -2.70
N LEU A 304 -13.50 -5.16 -3.59
CA LEU A 304 -14.25 -6.41 -3.69
C LEU A 304 -13.34 -7.56 -3.25
N ALA A 305 -13.84 -8.42 -2.37
CA ALA A 305 -13.05 -9.50 -1.79
C ALA A 305 -13.92 -10.71 -1.44
N THR A 306 -13.34 -11.90 -1.54
CA THR A 306 -13.99 -13.16 -1.17
C THR A 306 -13.57 -13.57 0.24
N GLU A 307 -14.54 -13.84 1.12
CA GLU A 307 -14.25 -14.41 2.44
C GLU A 307 -13.85 -15.88 2.30
N SER A 308 -12.61 -16.20 2.70
CA SER A 308 -11.99 -17.51 2.45
C SER A 308 -12.74 -18.68 3.11
N ALA A 309 -13.40 -18.45 4.25
CA ALA A 309 -14.08 -19.50 5.01
C ALA A 309 -15.44 -19.90 4.39
N ALA A 310 -16.26 -18.92 3.99
CA ALA A 310 -17.61 -19.15 3.49
C ALA A 310 -17.71 -19.13 1.96
N GLY A 311 -16.73 -18.54 1.26
CA GLY A 311 -16.83 -18.24 -0.17
C GLY A 311 -17.86 -17.15 -0.47
N ASP A 312 -18.12 -16.28 0.51
CA ASP A 312 -19.03 -15.15 0.35
C ASP A 312 -18.28 -13.98 -0.28
N LEU A 313 -18.91 -13.33 -1.26
CA LEU A 313 -18.34 -12.15 -1.91
C LEU A 313 -18.83 -10.89 -1.20
N TYR A 314 -17.89 -10.07 -0.77
CA TYR A 314 -18.13 -8.82 -0.09
C TYR A 314 -17.66 -7.63 -0.94
N LEU A 315 -18.45 -6.57 -0.92
CA LEU A 315 -18.07 -5.25 -1.42
C LEU A 315 -17.88 -4.30 -0.24
N TYR A 316 -16.76 -3.59 -0.24
CA TYR A 316 -16.36 -2.59 0.74
C TYR A 316 -16.38 -1.23 0.03
N PRO A 317 -17.43 -0.41 0.24
CA PRO A 317 -17.56 0.85 -0.47
C PRO A 317 -16.43 1.81 -0.09
N GLY A 318 -15.78 2.42 -1.07
CA GLY A 318 -14.65 3.31 -0.84
C GLY A 318 -15.07 4.74 -0.49
N SER A 319 -14.29 5.40 0.35
CA SER A 319 -14.53 6.80 0.71
C SER A 319 -14.02 7.77 -0.37
N GLY A 320 -13.15 7.32 -1.29
CA GLY A 320 -12.42 8.17 -2.23
C GLY A 320 -11.39 9.04 -1.53
N GLY A 321 -10.62 8.45 -0.61
CA GLY A 321 -9.56 9.12 0.14
C GLY A 321 -8.83 8.18 1.09
N ALA A 322 -7.53 8.41 1.31
CA ALA A 322 -6.66 7.64 2.19
C ALA A 322 -6.86 7.96 3.69
N ASN A 323 -8.09 7.83 4.18
CA ASN A 323 -8.55 8.30 5.50
C ASN A 323 -8.29 7.30 6.64
N GLY A 324 -7.18 6.55 6.59
CA GLY A 324 -6.89 5.48 7.54
C GLY A 324 -7.99 4.41 7.56
N MET A 325 -8.40 3.98 8.75
CA MET A 325 -9.47 2.97 8.93
C MET A 325 -10.86 3.40 8.40
N ASN A 326 -11.04 4.66 8.01
CA ASN A 326 -12.28 5.16 7.40
C ASN A 326 -12.22 5.19 5.85
N THR A 327 -11.13 4.68 5.26
CA THR A 327 -11.00 4.60 3.79
C THR A 327 -12.05 3.69 3.18
N LEU A 328 -12.40 2.60 3.89
CA LEU A 328 -13.43 1.64 3.48
C LEU A 328 -14.63 1.73 4.42
N GLY A 329 -15.82 1.74 3.84
CA GLY A 329 -17.09 1.64 4.56
C GLY A 329 -17.38 0.21 5.03
N ALA A 330 -18.52 0.05 5.72
CA ALA A 330 -18.98 -1.26 6.16
C ALA A 330 -19.24 -2.19 4.97
N ARG A 331 -18.64 -3.38 5.00
CA ARG A 331 -18.79 -4.38 3.94
C ARG A 331 -20.23 -4.86 3.79
N VAL A 332 -20.65 -5.13 2.55
CA VAL A 332 -21.95 -5.71 2.23
C VAL A 332 -21.74 -6.99 1.42
N LYS A 333 -22.44 -8.07 1.80
CA LYS A 333 -22.42 -9.32 1.05
C LYS A 333 -23.19 -9.14 -0.25
N ILE A 334 -22.53 -9.37 -1.38
CA ILE A 334 -23.11 -9.21 -2.72
C ILE A 334 -23.18 -10.53 -3.51
N GLY A 335 -22.58 -11.60 -2.99
CA GLY A 335 -22.61 -12.91 -3.64
C GLY A 335 -22.26 -14.05 -2.68
N ALA A 336 -22.46 -15.27 -3.15
CA ALA A 336 -22.08 -16.51 -2.45
C ALA A 336 -21.54 -17.53 -3.47
N GLY A 337 -20.78 -18.52 -3.00
CA GLY A 337 -20.21 -19.58 -3.85
C GLY A 337 -18.93 -19.18 -4.61
N TRP A 338 -18.29 -18.09 -4.22
CA TRP A 338 -17.07 -17.58 -4.83
C TRP A 338 -15.81 -18.38 -4.47
N SER A 339 -15.90 -19.31 -3.51
CA SER A 339 -14.85 -20.31 -3.28
C SER A 339 -14.66 -21.29 -4.46
N GLY A 340 -15.63 -21.35 -5.39
CA GLY A 340 -15.49 -22.07 -6.66
C GLY A 340 -14.77 -21.29 -7.76
N MET A 341 -14.30 -20.07 -7.45
CA MET A 341 -13.57 -19.20 -8.37
C MET A 341 -12.13 -19.02 -7.90
N HIS A 342 -11.19 -19.04 -8.85
CA HIS A 342 -9.82 -18.58 -8.64
C HIS A 342 -9.49 -17.46 -9.64
N ASP A 343 -8.43 -16.71 -9.34
CA ASP A 343 -7.91 -15.63 -10.19
C ASP A 343 -9.01 -14.64 -10.61
N VAL A 344 -9.43 -13.82 -9.65
CA VAL A 344 -10.49 -12.81 -9.83
C VAL A 344 -9.84 -11.45 -10.09
N THR A 345 -10.26 -10.76 -11.15
CA THR A 345 -9.75 -9.42 -11.48
C THR A 345 -10.85 -8.47 -11.94
N ARG A 346 -10.62 -7.17 -11.75
CA ARG A 346 -11.48 -6.08 -12.24
C ARG A 346 -11.26 -5.89 -13.73
N MET A 347 -12.30 -5.64 -14.51
CA MET A 347 -12.17 -5.23 -15.92
C MET A 347 -13.42 -4.46 -16.33
N ASP A 348 -13.34 -3.46 -17.21
CA ASP A 348 -14.52 -3.00 -17.96
C ASP A 348 -14.48 -3.73 -19.32
N VAL A 349 -15.23 -4.84 -19.43
CA VAL A 349 -15.23 -5.76 -20.57
C VAL A 349 -16.14 -5.29 -21.70
N ASN A 350 -17.16 -4.50 -21.39
CA ASN A 350 -18.19 -4.05 -22.33
C ASN A 350 -18.11 -2.54 -22.64
N LYS A 351 -17.09 -1.86 -22.11
CA LYS A 351 -16.80 -0.44 -22.30
C LYS A 351 -17.97 0.45 -21.88
N ASP A 352 -18.73 0.05 -20.86
CA ASP A 352 -19.85 0.83 -20.34
C ASP A 352 -19.45 1.79 -19.20
N GLY A 353 -18.17 1.77 -18.82
CA GLY A 353 -17.59 2.61 -17.78
C GLY A 353 -17.76 2.07 -16.36
N LYS A 354 -18.37 0.89 -16.18
CA LYS A 354 -18.53 0.25 -14.87
C LYS A 354 -17.46 -0.81 -14.65
N ALA A 355 -17.13 -1.07 -13.38
CA ALA A 355 -16.24 -2.16 -13.05
C ALA A 355 -16.98 -3.51 -13.15
N ASP A 356 -16.59 -4.33 -14.12
CA ASP A 356 -16.94 -5.74 -14.21
C ASP A 356 -15.92 -6.59 -13.44
N VAL A 357 -16.25 -7.87 -13.26
CA VAL A 357 -15.35 -8.88 -12.69
C VAL A 357 -15.14 -10.01 -13.69
N VAL A 358 -13.89 -10.41 -13.86
CA VAL A 358 -13.49 -11.60 -14.61
C VAL A 358 -12.94 -12.62 -13.62
N ALA A 359 -13.37 -13.88 -13.72
CA ALA A 359 -12.98 -14.94 -12.80
C ALA A 359 -12.94 -16.31 -13.49
N VAL A 360 -12.04 -17.20 -13.04
CA VAL A 360 -11.93 -18.57 -13.53
C VAL A 360 -12.68 -19.53 -12.59
N GLU A 361 -13.57 -20.34 -13.13
CA GLU A 361 -14.28 -21.36 -12.36
C GLU A 361 -13.39 -22.61 -12.20
N THR A 362 -12.98 -22.90 -10.96
CA THR A 362 -11.97 -23.93 -10.64
C THR A 362 -12.30 -25.32 -11.21
N SER A 363 -13.58 -25.69 -11.16
CA SER A 363 -14.02 -27.04 -11.52
C SER A 363 -14.04 -27.30 -13.02
N SER A 364 -14.25 -26.27 -13.83
CA SER A 364 -14.43 -26.38 -15.29
C SER A 364 -13.27 -25.76 -16.08
N GLY A 365 -12.54 -24.82 -15.49
CA GLY A 365 -11.59 -23.96 -16.19
C GLY A 365 -12.25 -23.01 -17.17
N ASN A 366 -13.53 -22.71 -16.99
CA ASN A 366 -14.23 -21.70 -17.78
C ASN A 366 -13.92 -20.31 -17.21
N LEU A 367 -13.62 -19.36 -18.11
CA LEU A 367 -13.51 -17.95 -17.76
C LEU A 367 -14.88 -17.30 -17.90
N TYR A 368 -15.31 -16.61 -16.85
CA TYR A 368 -16.57 -15.87 -16.83
C TYR A 368 -16.32 -14.37 -16.61
N ALA A 369 -17.09 -13.55 -17.30
CA ALA A 369 -17.26 -12.13 -17.00
C ALA A 369 -18.59 -11.92 -16.28
N TYR A 370 -18.57 -11.10 -15.25
CA TYR A 370 -19.69 -10.67 -14.43
C TYR A 370 -19.86 -9.17 -14.65
N PRO A 371 -20.78 -8.74 -15.52
CA PRO A 371 -20.91 -7.32 -15.86
C PRO A 371 -21.33 -6.51 -14.63
N GLY A 372 -20.65 -5.43 -14.36
CA GLY A 372 -20.92 -4.45 -13.32
C GLY A 372 -22.26 -3.78 -13.58
N THR A 373 -23.15 -3.87 -12.60
CA THR A 373 -24.45 -3.21 -12.70
C THR A 373 -24.47 -1.89 -11.94
N GLY A 374 -23.65 -1.78 -10.88
CA GLY A 374 -23.65 -0.67 -9.92
C GLY A 374 -24.88 -0.67 -9.03
N THR A 375 -24.71 -0.73 -7.70
CA THR A 375 -25.50 -0.13 -6.60
C THR A 375 -25.27 -0.94 -5.33
N LEU A 376 -24.85 -0.29 -4.25
CA LEU A 376 -24.74 -0.89 -2.93
C LEU A 376 -25.79 -0.29 -1.98
N ASN A 377 -26.54 -1.16 -1.29
CA ASN A 377 -27.70 -0.87 -0.43
C ASN A 377 -28.98 -0.33 -1.11
N GLY A 378 -29.03 -0.32 -2.45
CA GLY A 378 -30.21 -0.72 -3.24
C GLY A 378 -30.00 -2.01 -4.06
N MET A 379 -28.76 -2.52 -4.02
CA MET A 379 -28.20 -3.81 -4.42
C MET A 379 -28.51 -4.33 -5.84
N SER A 380 -27.70 -3.94 -6.81
CA SER A 380 -27.16 -4.89 -7.79
C SER A 380 -25.74 -4.45 -8.13
N THR A 381 -24.72 -5.21 -7.76
CA THR A 381 -23.31 -4.85 -7.98
C THR A 381 -22.64 -5.71 -9.06
N LEU A 382 -23.15 -6.89 -9.35
CA LEU A 382 -22.73 -7.69 -10.50
C LEU A 382 -23.96 -8.34 -11.14
N GLY A 383 -23.97 -8.40 -12.46
CA GLY A 383 -24.99 -9.02 -13.28
C GLY A 383 -24.76 -10.52 -13.46
N ALA A 384 -25.62 -11.12 -14.29
CA ALA A 384 -25.50 -12.53 -14.64
C ALA A 384 -24.19 -12.80 -15.39
N ARG A 385 -23.44 -13.80 -14.95
CA ARG A 385 -22.17 -14.18 -15.56
C ARG A 385 -22.35 -14.67 -17.00
N VAL A 386 -21.39 -14.35 -17.85
CA VAL A 386 -21.30 -14.82 -19.24
C VAL A 386 -19.98 -15.55 -19.40
N GLN A 387 -20.01 -16.73 -20.01
CA GLN A 387 -18.77 -17.45 -20.34
C GLN A 387 -18.05 -16.73 -21.47
N ILE A 388 -16.79 -16.38 -21.23
CA ILE A 388 -15.93 -15.66 -22.17
C ILE A 388 -14.69 -16.45 -22.57
N GLY A 389 -14.47 -17.63 -21.98
CA GLY A 389 -13.36 -18.50 -22.32
C GLY A 389 -13.49 -19.91 -21.74
N ALA A 390 -12.60 -20.80 -22.18
CA ALA A 390 -12.47 -22.17 -21.70
C ALA A 390 -10.99 -22.58 -21.61
N GLY A 391 -10.65 -23.54 -20.75
CA GLY A 391 -9.29 -24.04 -20.56
C GLY A 391 -8.38 -23.12 -19.72
N TRP A 392 -8.95 -22.23 -18.92
CA TRP A 392 -8.23 -21.22 -18.14
C TRP A 392 -7.55 -21.76 -16.88
N ASN A 393 -7.82 -23.01 -16.48
CA ASN A 393 -7.00 -23.73 -15.48
C ASN A 393 -5.54 -23.94 -15.95
N ALA A 394 -5.22 -23.65 -17.21
CA ALA A 394 -3.84 -23.58 -17.69
C ALA A 394 -3.08 -22.33 -17.19
N MET A 395 -3.80 -21.34 -16.63
CA MET A 395 -3.26 -20.12 -16.05
C MET A 395 -3.32 -20.19 -14.52
N ASN A 396 -2.40 -19.51 -13.85
CA ASN A 396 -2.32 -19.46 -12.39
C ASN A 396 -2.22 -18.03 -11.83
N SER A 397 -2.39 -17.02 -12.67
CA SER A 397 -2.57 -15.62 -12.26
C SER A 397 -3.26 -14.85 -13.38
N LEU A 398 -4.27 -14.05 -13.05
CA LEU A 398 -4.93 -13.10 -13.97
C LEU A 398 -4.86 -11.68 -13.40
N VAL A 399 -4.69 -10.71 -14.28
CA VAL A 399 -4.77 -9.29 -13.92
C VAL A 399 -5.20 -8.44 -15.11
N THR A 400 -5.90 -7.33 -14.85
CA THR A 400 -6.25 -6.35 -15.87
C THR A 400 -5.44 -5.07 -15.66
N PRO A 401 -4.38 -4.85 -16.46
CA PRO A 401 -3.57 -3.63 -16.36
C PRO A 401 -4.31 -2.37 -16.86
N GLY A 402 -5.39 -2.54 -17.62
CA GLY A 402 -6.06 -1.46 -18.33
C GLY A 402 -5.84 -1.62 -19.83
N ASP A 403 -5.82 -0.51 -20.55
CA ASP A 403 -5.59 -0.48 -21.99
C ASP A 403 -4.08 -0.53 -22.30
N MET A 404 -3.57 -1.69 -22.76
CA MET A 404 -2.13 -1.84 -23.04
C MET A 404 -1.77 -1.47 -24.49
N ASN A 405 -2.75 -1.38 -25.38
CA ASN A 405 -2.54 -1.16 -26.81
C ASN A 405 -3.01 0.23 -27.30
N SER A 406 -3.51 1.05 -26.40
CA SER A 406 -4.04 2.41 -26.62
C SER A 406 -5.25 2.46 -27.56
N ASP A 407 -6.10 1.42 -27.60
CA ASP A 407 -7.36 1.39 -28.37
C ASP A 407 -8.59 1.86 -27.56
N GLY A 408 -8.38 2.20 -26.29
CA GLY A 408 -9.37 2.65 -25.33
C GLY A 408 -10.22 1.51 -24.75
N ILE A 409 -9.76 0.26 -24.82
CA ILE A 409 -10.43 -0.93 -24.27
C ILE A 409 -9.45 -1.58 -23.29
N ASN A 410 -9.97 -2.09 -22.16
CA ASN A 410 -9.11 -2.83 -21.23
C ASN A 410 -8.70 -4.17 -21.81
N ASP A 411 -7.48 -4.59 -21.49
CA ASP A 411 -6.92 -5.88 -21.85
C ASP A 411 -6.79 -6.78 -20.62
N LEU A 412 -6.84 -8.09 -20.83
CA LEU A 412 -6.61 -9.08 -19.78
C LEU A 412 -5.21 -9.67 -19.92
N VAL A 413 -4.46 -9.76 -18.83
CA VAL A 413 -3.16 -10.44 -18.79
C VAL A 413 -3.26 -11.68 -17.93
N ALA A 414 -2.65 -12.77 -18.39
CA ALA A 414 -2.60 -14.02 -17.67
C ALA A 414 -1.21 -14.67 -17.73
N LYS A 415 -0.83 -15.33 -16.64
CA LYS A 415 0.42 -16.06 -16.49
C LYS A 415 0.14 -17.56 -16.36
N ASP A 416 0.94 -18.38 -17.03
CA ASP A 416 0.89 -19.84 -16.90
C ASP A 416 1.88 -20.36 -15.83
N GLU A 417 1.76 -21.64 -15.47
CA GLU A 417 2.63 -22.30 -14.48
C GLU A 417 4.12 -22.36 -14.89
N THR A 418 4.41 -22.22 -16.18
CA THR A 418 5.79 -22.19 -16.69
C THR A 418 6.41 -20.80 -16.63
N GLY A 419 5.61 -19.77 -16.32
CA GLY A 419 6.03 -18.38 -16.24
C GLY A 419 6.02 -17.67 -17.59
N ASN A 420 5.21 -18.12 -18.55
CA ASN A 420 4.90 -17.31 -19.72
C ASN A 420 3.76 -16.35 -19.38
N LEU A 421 3.89 -15.11 -19.85
CA LEU A 421 2.90 -14.06 -19.69
C LEU A 421 2.24 -13.79 -21.03
N PHE A 422 0.91 -13.75 -21.05
CA PHE A 422 0.11 -13.50 -22.24
C PHE A 422 -0.84 -12.34 -22.01
N VAL A 423 -0.97 -11.45 -22.99
CA VAL A 423 -2.03 -10.45 -23.06
C VAL A 423 -3.12 -10.93 -24.01
N TYR A 424 -4.37 -10.67 -23.64
CA TYR A 424 -5.58 -10.97 -24.36
C TYR A 424 -6.28 -9.63 -24.63
N PRO A 425 -6.22 -9.11 -25.87
CA PRO A 425 -6.83 -7.83 -26.18
C PRO A 425 -8.32 -7.82 -25.87
N GLY A 426 -8.84 -6.79 -25.23
CA GLY A 426 -10.28 -6.63 -25.07
C GLY A 426 -10.96 -6.30 -26.41
N THR A 427 -12.24 -6.64 -26.55
CA THR A 427 -13.05 -6.20 -27.70
C THR A 427 -14.00 -5.07 -27.38
N GLY A 428 -14.12 -4.70 -26.09
CA GLY A 428 -15.06 -3.69 -25.61
C GLY A 428 -16.51 -4.14 -25.72
N THR A 429 -16.75 -5.44 -25.90
CA THR A 429 -18.10 -6.01 -26.00
C THR A 429 -18.17 -7.32 -25.22
N LEU A 430 -19.24 -7.52 -24.46
CA LEU A 430 -19.51 -8.80 -23.79
C LEU A 430 -20.15 -9.79 -24.79
N GLY A 431 -19.35 -10.26 -25.75
CA GLY A 431 -19.76 -11.10 -26.87
C GLY A 431 -19.65 -12.62 -26.63
N GLY A 432 -19.65 -13.06 -25.36
CA GLY A 432 -19.38 -14.46 -25.01
C GLY A 432 -17.94 -14.83 -25.33
N MET A 433 -17.72 -15.91 -26.07
CA MET A 433 -16.37 -16.38 -26.44
C MET A 433 -15.58 -15.40 -27.33
N ASN A 434 -16.22 -14.36 -27.87
CA ASN A 434 -15.57 -13.30 -28.65
C ASN A 434 -15.24 -12.05 -27.82
N THR A 435 -15.39 -12.10 -26.49
CA THR A 435 -15.12 -10.95 -25.60
C THR A 435 -13.64 -10.56 -25.59
N LEU A 436 -12.75 -11.55 -25.75
CA LEU A 436 -11.30 -11.37 -25.81
C LEU A 436 -10.78 -11.74 -27.21
N GLY A 437 -9.80 -10.98 -27.68
CA GLY A 437 -9.07 -11.22 -28.91
C GLY A 437 -8.01 -12.32 -28.81
N ALA A 438 -7.30 -12.55 -29.91
CA ALA A 438 -6.20 -13.51 -29.96
C ALA A 438 -5.07 -13.08 -29.03
N ARG A 439 -4.64 -13.98 -28.14
CA ARG A 439 -3.57 -13.68 -27.19
C ARG A 439 -2.22 -13.49 -27.85
N THR A 440 -1.39 -12.64 -27.26
CA THR A 440 0.02 -12.46 -27.61
C THR A 440 0.88 -12.78 -26.39
N GLN A 441 1.96 -13.53 -26.57
CA GLN A 441 2.93 -13.76 -25.50
C GLN A 441 3.78 -12.50 -25.29
N ILE A 442 3.78 -11.94 -24.09
CA ILE A 442 4.44 -10.68 -23.76
C ILE A 442 5.60 -10.84 -22.77
N GLY A 443 5.82 -12.05 -22.27
CA GLY A 443 6.93 -12.32 -21.37
C GLY A 443 7.21 -13.80 -21.16
N THR A 444 8.42 -14.07 -20.67
CA THR A 444 8.92 -15.38 -20.23
C THR A 444 9.69 -15.20 -18.93
N GLY A 445 9.83 -16.24 -18.13
CA GLY A 445 10.63 -16.20 -16.88
C GLY A 445 9.87 -15.62 -15.68
N TRP A 446 8.54 -15.50 -15.77
CA TRP A 446 7.68 -14.98 -14.69
C TRP A 446 7.37 -16.01 -13.61
N LYS A 447 8.02 -17.19 -13.63
CA LYS A 447 7.76 -18.26 -12.67
C LYS A 447 8.07 -17.86 -11.22
N SER A 448 9.06 -16.98 -11.01
CA SER A 448 9.40 -16.45 -9.68
C SER A 448 8.51 -15.27 -9.24
N MET A 449 7.51 -14.89 -10.02
CA MET A 449 6.60 -13.81 -9.68
C MET A 449 5.39 -14.38 -8.95
N THR A 450 5.22 -14.07 -7.67
CA THR A 450 4.19 -14.69 -6.81
C THR A 450 2.85 -13.99 -6.90
N ASP A 451 2.87 -12.66 -7.06
CA ASP A 451 1.67 -11.82 -7.16
C ASP A 451 1.81 -10.87 -8.34
N LEU A 452 0.69 -10.60 -9.02
CA LEU A 452 0.61 -9.64 -10.13
C LEU A 452 -0.40 -8.54 -9.78
N VAL A 453 -0.06 -7.31 -10.16
CA VAL A 453 -0.91 -6.13 -10.07
C VAL A 453 -0.97 -5.48 -11.44
N GLY A 454 -2.14 -4.98 -11.81
CA GLY A 454 -2.36 -4.31 -13.08
C GLY A 454 -3.05 -2.99 -12.81
N ALA A 455 -2.44 -1.92 -13.31
CA ALA A 455 -2.96 -0.56 -13.28
C ALA A 455 -2.06 0.33 -14.16
N ASP A 456 -2.50 1.54 -14.49
CA ASP A 456 -1.64 2.60 -15.04
C ASP A 456 -0.89 3.31 -13.90
N LEU A 457 0.24 2.75 -13.47
CA LEU A 457 1.00 3.21 -12.29
C LEU A 457 1.79 4.50 -12.58
N ASN A 458 2.08 4.79 -13.85
CA ASN A 458 2.84 5.97 -14.26
C ASN A 458 1.98 7.09 -14.88
N GLY A 459 0.66 6.89 -14.96
CA GLY A 459 -0.30 7.88 -15.44
C GLY A 459 -0.17 8.23 -16.93
N ASP A 460 0.50 7.40 -17.73
CA ASP A 460 0.71 7.67 -19.16
C ASP A 460 -0.46 7.22 -20.05
N GLY A 461 -1.52 6.67 -19.43
CA GLY A 461 -2.72 6.19 -20.09
C GLY A 461 -2.60 4.77 -20.63
N LYS A 462 -1.50 4.07 -20.37
CA LYS A 462 -1.27 2.69 -20.80
C LYS A 462 -1.23 1.78 -19.59
N GLY A 463 -1.76 0.57 -19.75
CA GLY A 463 -1.76 -0.41 -18.68
C GLY A 463 -0.35 -0.90 -18.35
N ASP A 464 0.03 -0.79 -17.07
CA ASP A 464 1.27 -1.34 -16.51
C ASP A 464 1.01 -2.63 -15.73
N ILE A 465 2.07 -3.41 -15.53
CA ILE A 465 2.06 -4.58 -14.66
C ILE A 465 3.07 -4.37 -13.54
N ALA A 466 2.70 -4.65 -12.30
CA ALA A 466 3.65 -4.85 -11.23
C ALA A 466 3.61 -6.29 -10.71
N ALA A 467 4.73 -6.77 -10.17
CA ALA A 467 4.86 -8.14 -9.71
C ALA A 467 5.87 -8.31 -8.58
N VAL A 468 5.53 -9.16 -7.61
CA VAL A 468 6.43 -9.51 -6.51
C VAL A 468 7.30 -10.68 -6.95
N GLN A 469 8.62 -10.44 -7.02
CA GLN A 469 9.61 -11.49 -7.27
C GLN A 469 10.08 -12.09 -5.94
N ALA A 470 9.60 -13.30 -5.62
CA ALA A 470 9.91 -13.98 -4.37
C ALA A 470 10.04 -15.50 -4.57
N SER A 471 10.75 -16.15 -3.64
CA SER A 471 10.60 -17.60 -3.45
C SER A 471 9.33 -17.88 -2.65
N PRO A 472 8.62 -19.00 -2.86
CA PRO A 472 7.43 -19.33 -2.08
C PRO A 472 7.70 -19.28 -0.57
N GLY A 473 6.89 -18.51 0.17
CA GLY A 473 7.01 -18.34 1.63
C GLY A 473 8.13 -17.40 2.09
N ALA A 474 8.84 -16.75 1.18
CA ALA A 474 9.81 -15.71 1.48
C ALA A 474 9.28 -14.34 1.05
N THR A 475 9.84 -13.29 1.66
CA THR A 475 9.66 -11.92 1.16
C THR A 475 10.55 -11.69 -0.07
N GLY A 476 10.17 -10.75 -0.90
CA GLY A 476 10.76 -10.50 -2.21
C GLY A 476 10.80 -9.03 -2.61
N THR A 477 11.06 -8.82 -3.89
CA THR A 477 11.20 -7.48 -4.47
C THR A 477 10.00 -7.19 -5.36
N PHE A 478 9.36 -6.04 -5.16
CA PHE A 478 8.24 -5.60 -5.98
C PHE A 478 8.75 -4.80 -7.16
N PHE A 479 8.43 -5.23 -8.37
CA PHE A 479 8.84 -4.60 -9.62
C PHE A 479 7.63 -4.12 -10.40
N ALA A 480 7.67 -2.91 -10.95
CA ALA A 480 6.74 -2.42 -11.96
C ALA A 480 7.34 -2.52 -13.37
N TYR A 481 6.50 -2.76 -14.36
CA TYR A 481 6.83 -2.95 -15.77
C TYR A 481 5.91 -2.02 -16.58
N PRO A 482 6.44 -0.91 -17.13
CA PRO A 482 5.62 0.08 -17.79
C PRO A 482 5.04 -0.45 -19.11
N GLY A 483 3.81 -0.10 -19.44
CA GLY A 483 3.16 -0.44 -20.70
C GLY A 483 3.79 0.32 -21.88
N ALA A 484 4.04 -0.36 -22.99
CA ALA A 484 4.55 0.29 -24.20
C ALA A 484 3.45 1.04 -24.99
N GLY A 485 2.17 0.68 -24.79
CA GLY A 485 1.05 1.20 -25.57
C GLY A 485 0.86 0.48 -26.91
N ALA A 486 1.36 -0.75 -27.00
CA ALA A 486 1.19 -1.63 -28.15
C ALA A 486 1.40 -3.09 -27.73
N ILE A 487 0.65 -4.02 -28.33
CA ILE A 487 0.80 -5.46 -28.10
C ILE A 487 1.63 -6.08 -29.22
N ASN A 488 2.94 -6.24 -28.98
CA ASN A 488 3.93 -6.66 -30.01
C ASN A 488 4.93 -7.70 -29.46
N GLY A 489 4.43 -8.74 -28.79
CA GLY A 489 5.29 -9.74 -28.17
C GLY A 489 5.99 -9.19 -26.93
N ASN A 490 7.29 -9.47 -26.76
CA ASN A 490 8.09 -8.97 -25.63
C ASN A 490 8.27 -7.44 -25.61
N ASN A 491 7.84 -6.72 -26.65
CA ASN A 491 7.89 -5.26 -26.70
C ASN A 491 6.65 -4.58 -26.06
N THR A 492 5.72 -5.36 -25.49
CA THR A 492 4.52 -4.81 -24.83
C THR A 492 4.82 -4.19 -23.47
N LEU A 493 5.86 -4.67 -22.78
CA LEU A 493 6.30 -4.16 -21.49
C LEU A 493 7.70 -3.53 -21.62
N GLY A 494 7.90 -2.39 -20.97
CA GLY A 494 9.18 -1.72 -20.88
C GLY A 494 10.11 -2.32 -19.82
N ALA A 495 11.25 -1.66 -19.63
CA ALA A 495 12.22 -2.06 -18.63
C ALA A 495 11.61 -1.97 -17.22
N ARG A 496 11.79 -3.04 -16.43
CA ARG A 496 11.24 -3.08 -15.08
C ARG A 496 11.94 -2.08 -14.14
N VAL A 497 11.17 -1.55 -13.20
CA VAL A 497 11.61 -0.65 -12.13
C VAL A 497 11.35 -1.33 -10.80
N GLN A 498 12.32 -1.33 -9.89
CA GLN A 498 12.07 -1.78 -8.52
C GLN A 498 11.28 -0.71 -7.78
N ILE A 499 10.15 -1.08 -7.18
CA ILE A 499 9.21 -0.17 -6.51
C ILE A 499 8.95 -0.56 -5.05
N GLY A 500 9.59 -1.63 -4.56
CA GLY A 500 9.53 -2.01 -3.16
C GLY A 500 10.38 -3.25 -2.84
N THR A 501 10.66 -3.45 -1.56
CA THR A 501 11.36 -4.63 -1.02
C THR A 501 10.65 -5.19 0.19
N GLY A 502 10.83 -6.49 0.43
CA GLY A 502 10.20 -7.20 1.53
C GLY A 502 8.71 -7.53 1.29
N TRP A 503 8.28 -7.50 0.03
CA TRP A 503 6.92 -7.83 -0.37
C TRP A 503 6.65 -9.33 -0.33
#